data_AF-A0AAF3J5X8-F1
#
_entry.id   AF-A0AAF3J5X8-F1
#
_cell.length_a   1.000
_cell.length_b   1.000
_cell.length_c   1.000
_cell.angle_alpha   90.00
_cell.angle_beta   90.00
_cell.angle_gamma   90.00
#
_symmetry.space_group_name_H-M   'P 1'
#
loop_
_entity.id
_entity.type
_entity.pdbx_description
1 polymer ?
#
loop_
_entity_poly.entity_id
_entity_poly.type
_entity_poly.pdbx_seq_one_letter_code
_entity_poly.pdbx_strand_id
1 'polypeptide(L)'
;MSETRKRKRTRFSEDVEFYEYQSDFDESRGDLQRYSTMVAIRQMREEAQRKEAEVAARNRMSETLDESRTSVNKSLKTDSPSSSKRSLLDAVCGMLFSVDNFNRYSRKAFYFLTHGHSDHYGSLSYTWKRQIYCSEKTAELLPYLTSRKNRTGTLGAGISKQLLHSIPLGIAQDLGNFTITLLDANHCPGSAMLYFKGNDEIFAQGPILFTGDFRADRTLFERFDSDPNYQELTQVELGHVFIDDTYLWDETSSFPPRDELFPRIYETIRWIPRNYRILFPLHKLGKENALIKIAKYTGEKIALDAGRWSVRESLFSPEELQHFVEPEENSSTVRIHVCLRRLTGDLYEAYGKKAFKCKVINLTMQRKTLSRRIPEENIFSFPYSDHSSFEEIHRFLSRLRIKNLHPWSNRDVKDDERWKILLQACAVDKSTTSSTNALHEVLAQNLRESLEALPIETIPFLEADGLALNRLAPPLDAASTPYSTMPLGIDWTNRVLREKA
;
A
#
# COMPACT_ATOMS: atom_id res chain seq x y z
N MET A 1 15.69 60.00 -19.61
CA MET A 1 16.17 58.62 -19.84
C MET A 1 17.37 58.41 -18.96
N SER A 2 17.17 57.69 -17.85
CA SER A 2 17.87 57.88 -16.58
C SER A 2 19.13 57.02 -16.42
N GLU A 3 20.19 57.72 -16.01
CA GLU A 3 21.52 57.23 -15.66
C GLU A 3 21.56 56.29 -14.44
N THR A 4 22.54 55.39 -14.52
CA THR A 4 23.31 54.79 -13.43
C THR A 4 23.45 55.64 -12.17
N ARG A 5 23.15 55.08 -10.99
CA ARG A 5 23.68 55.60 -9.72
C ARG A 5 23.96 54.51 -8.69
N LYS A 6 25.26 54.39 -8.36
CA LYS A 6 25.85 53.79 -7.17
C LYS A 6 25.07 54.19 -5.91
N ARG A 7 24.85 53.25 -4.98
CA ARG A 7 24.60 53.57 -3.56
C ARG A 7 25.67 52.96 -2.66
N LYS A 8 26.19 53.87 -1.82
CA LYS A 8 27.27 53.72 -0.85
C LYS A 8 26.85 52.81 0.32
N ARG A 9 27.86 52.11 0.84
CA ARG A 9 27.93 51.54 2.19
C ARG A 9 27.72 52.62 3.26
N THR A 10 27.01 52.26 4.32
CA THR A 10 27.30 52.69 5.69
C THR A 10 27.12 51.48 6.61
N ARG A 11 28.23 51.05 7.24
CA ARG A 11 28.26 50.21 8.43
C ARG A 11 28.35 51.18 9.61
N PHE A 12 27.56 50.97 10.64
CA PHE A 12 27.97 51.20 12.03
C PHE A 12 27.35 50.09 12.89
N SER A 13 28.23 49.49 13.68
CA SER A 13 28.00 48.51 14.72
C SER A 13 27.30 49.14 15.92
N GLU A 14 26.53 48.34 16.67
CA GLU A 14 26.63 48.27 18.13
C GLU A 14 25.80 47.08 18.65
N ASP A 15 26.50 46.27 19.43
CA ASP A 15 26.11 45.51 20.62
C ASP A 15 25.14 44.33 20.57
N VAL A 16 25.75 43.19 20.89
CA VAL A 16 25.20 41.88 21.17
C VAL A 16 24.95 41.81 22.67
N GLU A 17 23.69 41.81 23.09
CA GLU A 17 23.30 41.29 24.40
C GLU A 17 22.68 39.90 24.21
N PHE A 18 23.35 38.91 24.80
CA PHE A 18 22.83 37.58 25.03
C PHE A 18 21.71 37.67 26.07
N TYR A 19 20.50 37.26 25.70
CA TYR A 19 19.53 36.73 26.66
C TYR A 19 19.23 35.28 26.30
N GLU A 20 19.78 34.39 27.12
CA GLU A 20 19.24 33.05 27.33
C GLU A 20 17.77 33.20 27.73
N TYR A 21 16.86 32.67 26.92
CA TYR A 21 15.50 32.38 27.37
C TYR A 21 15.37 30.86 27.46
N GLN A 22 15.52 30.38 28.69
CA GLN A 22 15.15 29.02 29.07
C GLN A 22 13.67 28.79 28.77
N SER A 23 13.41 27.54 28.40
CA SER A 23 12.13 26.93 28.09
C SER A 23 11.11 27.06 29.21
N ASP A 24 10.05 27.81 28.95
CA ASP A 24 8.72 27.55 29.51
C ASP A 24 7.74 27.50 28.32
N PHE A 25 7.76 26.37 27.63
CA PHE A 25 6.69 25.95 26.73
C PHE A 25 6.03 24.74 27.38
N ASP A 26 4.70 24.71 27.36
CA ASP A 26 3.91 23.55 26.88
C ASP A 26 2.69 23.20 27.72
N GLU A 27 1.67 24.07 27.75
CA GLU A 27 0.30 23.64 28.10
C GLU A 27 -0.76 24.61 27.52
N SER A 28 -0.54 25.93 27.62
CA SER A 28 -1.54 26.93 27.24
C SER A 28 -1.82 27.04 25.73
N ARG A 29 -0.85 26.74 24.85
CA ARG A 29 -1.05 26.73 23.39
C ARG A 29 -1.85 25.52 22.90
N GLY A 30 -1.67 24.36 23.53
CA GLY A 30 -2.44 23.15 23.24
C GLY A 30 -3.91 23.35 23.57
N ASP A 31 -4.20 23.96 24.72
CA ASP A 31 -5.58 24.21 25.16
C ASP A 31 -6.30 25.28 24.33
N LEU A 32 -5.59 26.34 23.91
CA LEU A 32 -6.14 27.34 22.97
C LEU A 32 -6.47 26.72 21.60
N GLN A 33 -5.64 25.79 21.10
CA GLN A 33 -5.87 25.11 19.84
C GLN A 33 -7.00 24.08 19.94
N ARG A 34 -7.07 23.34 21.07
CA ARG A 34 -8.17 22.41 21.41
C ARG A 34 -9.51 23.15 21.53
N TYR A 35 -9.54 24.25 22.28
CA TYR A 35 -10.74 25.08 22.47
C TYR A 35 -11.20 25.74 21.16
N SER A 36 -10.28 26.35 20.40
CA SER A 36 -10.60 26.95 19.10
C SER A 36 -11.14 25.91 18.10
N THR A 37 -10.62 24.68 18.13
CA THR A 37 -11.06 23.60 17.25
C THR A 37 -12.40 23.03 17.69
N MET A 38 -12.64 22.86 19.00
CA MET A 38 -13.94 22.41 19.53
C MET A 38 -15.06 23.42 19.24
N VAL A 39 -14.80 24.72 19.41
CA VAL A 39 -15.75 25.78 19.05
C VAL A 39 -16.04 25.77 17.55
N ALA A 40 -15.01 25.60 16.72
CA ALA A 40 -15.19 25.45 15.26
C ALA A 40 -16.00 24.20 14.91
N ILE A 41 -15.74 23.04 15.52
CA ILE A 41 -16.49 21.80 15.30
C ILE A 41 -17.95 21.96 15.72
N ARG A 42 -18.21 22.60 16.86
CA ARG A 42 -19.58 22.86 17.35
C ARG A 42 -20.34 23.80 16.42
N GLN A 43 -19.74 24.93 16.04
CA GLN A 43 -20.35 25.88 15.10
C GLN A 43 -20.60 25.24 13.73
N MET A 44 -19.69 24.36 13.27
CA MET A 44 -19.84 23.64 12.00
C MET A 44 -20.90 22.53 12.05
N ARG A 45 -21.04 21.81 13.18
CA ARG A 45 -22.12 20.83 13.39
C ARG A 45 -23.49 21.53 13.39
N GLU A 46 -23.59 22.69 14.03
CA GLU A 46 -24.80 23.52 14.04
C GLU A 46 -25.12 24.06 12.63
N GLU A 47 -24.13 24.46 11.84
CA GLU A 47 -24.32 24.92 10.45
C GLU A 47 -24.74 23.77 9.51
N ALA A 48 -24.18 22.57 9.69
CA ALA A 48 -24.54 21.38 8.93
C ALA A 48 -25.99 20.95 9.20
N GLN A 49 -26.39 20.90 10.48
CA GLN A 49 -27.78 20.60 10.87
C GLN A 49 -28.77 21.64 10.33
N ARG A 50 -28.40 22.93 10.34
CA ARG A 50 -29.22 24.00 9.74
C ARG A 50 -29.42 23.80 8.24
N LYS A 51 -28.38 23.39 7.51
CA LYS A 51 -28.46 23.15 6.06
C LYS A 51 -29.23 21.89 5.70
N GLU A 52 -29.11 20.83 6.49
CA GLU A 52 -29.95 19.63 6.35
C GLU A 52 -31.42 19.96 6.61
N ALA A 53 -31.71 20.77 7.63
CA ALA A 53 -33.06 21.26 7.89
C ALA A 53 -33.58 22.14 6.74
N GLU A 54 -32.73 22.99 6.15
CA GLU A 54 -33.07 23.84 5.01
C GLU A 54 -33.34 23.02 3.74
N VAL A 55 -32.52 22.00 3.45
CA VAL A 55 -32.74 21.07 2.32
C VAL A 55 -34.00 20.23 2.55
N ALA A 56 -34.24 19.73 3.76
CA ALA A 56 -35.45 19.01 4.11
C ALA A 56 -36.72 19.90 4.04
N ALA A 57 -36.59 21.20 4.32
CA ALA A 57 -37.68 22.16 4.14
C ALA A 57 -37.92 22.47 2.65
N ARG A 58 -36.84 22.59 1.86
CA ARG A 58 -36.91 22.80 0.40
C ARG A 58 -37.53 21.62 -0.33
N ASN A 59 -37.20 20.40 0.08
CA ASN A 59 -37.77 19.17 -0.48
C ASN A 59 -39.24 19.02 -0.10
N ARG A 60 -39.63 19.38 1.13
CA ARG A 60 -41.04 19.45 1.55
C ARG A 60 -41.84 20.50 0.77
N MET A 61 -41.25 21.66 0.46
CA MET A 61 -41.87 22.66 -0.43
C MET A 61 -41.96 22.19 -1.88
N SER A 62 -40.97 21.40 -2.35
CA SER A 62 -40.97 20.81 -3.69
C SER A 62 -42.04 19.73 -3.84
N GLU A 63 -42.26 18.89 -2.83
CA GLU A 63 -43.31 17.86 -2.82
C GLU A 63 -44.71 18.49 -2.80
N THR A 64 -44.91 19.61 -2.12
CA THR A 64 -46.19 20.36 -2.18
C THR A 64 -46.44 21.06 -3.53
N LEU A 65 -45.42 21.20 -4.38
CA LEU A 65 -45.53 21.82 -5.71
C LEU A 65 -45.61 20.78 -6.85
N ASP A 66 -45.33 19.50 -6.57
CA ASP A 66 -45.25 18.43 -7.58
C ASP A 66 -46.47 17.49 -7.60
N GLU A 67 -47.43 17.65 -6.67
CA GLU A 67 -48.76 16.99 -6.76
C GLU A 67 -49.63 17.53 -7.91
N SER A 68 -49.15 18.50 -8.70
CA SER A 68 -49.91 19.12 -9.79
C SER A 68 -49.48 18.76 -11.21
N ARG A 69 -48.36 18.05 -11.45
CA ARG A 69 -47.89 17.81 -12.83
C ARG A 69 -47.14 16.48 -13.03
N THR A 70 -47.89 15.39 -13.13
CA THR A 70 -47.38 14.20 -13.83
C THR A 70 -47.31 14.44 -15.35
N SER A 71 -46.16 14.10 -15.97
CA SER A 71 -46.04 13.11 -17.06
C SER A 71 -45.01 13.44 -18.18
N VAL A 72 -44.17 12.43 -18.47
CA VAL A 72 -43.49 12.09 -19.75
C VAL A 72 -42.17 12.78 -20.19
N ASN A 73 -41.11 11.96 -20.19
CA ASN A 73 -39.88 11.87 -21.03
C ASN A 73 -38.86 13.03 -21.14
N LYS A 74 -37.60 12.75 -20.74
CA LYS A 74 -36.46 12.51 -21.68
C LYS A 74 -35.12 12.27 -20.97
N SER A 75 -34.56 11.08 -21.22
CA SER A 75 -33.24 10.80 -21.79
C SER A 75 -31.96 11.57 -21.34
N LEU A 76 -30.94 10.74 -21.03
CA LEU A 76 -29.49 10.96 -21.18
C LEU A 76 -28.82 12.06 -20.33
N LYS A 77 -28.17 11.62 -19.25
CA LYS A 77 -26.81 12.03 -18.86
C LYS A 77 -26.16 10.93 -18.03
N THR A 78 -25.09 10.37 -18.57
CA THR A 78 -24.21 9.41 -17.88
C THR A 78 -23.33 10.18 -16.90
N ASP A 79 -23.60 10.05 -15.60
CA ASP A 79 -22.74 10.58 -14.56
C ASP A 79 -21.54 9.67 -14.31
N SER A 80 -20.37 10.31 -14.25
CA SER A 80 -19.07 9.71 -13.96
C SER A 80 -18.98 9.11 -12.53
N PRO A 81 -18.26 7.99 -12.30
CA PRO A 81 -18.32 7.21 -11.06
C PRO A 81 -17.45 7.75 -9.90
N SER A 82 -17.39 9.07 -9.69
CA SER A 82 -16.51 9.69 -8.66
C SER A 82 -17.25 10.22 -7.41
N SER A 83 -18.56 10.00 -7.31
CA SER A 83 -19.41 10.53 -6.24
C SER A 83 -19.74 9.54 -5.12
N SER A 84 -19.52 8.23 -5.31
CA SER A 84 -20.01 7.20 -4.37
C SER A 84 -19.13 6.95 -3.15
N LYS A 85 -17.80 7.21 -3.19
CA LYS A 85 -16.90 6.99 -2.03
C LYS A 85 -17.19 7.89 -0.81
N ARG A 86 -18.12 8.86 -0.93
CA ARG A 86 -18.25 10.00 -0.01
C ARG A 86 -19.16 9.77 1.20
N SER A 87 -20.10 8.83 1.21
CA SER A 87 -21.15 8.82 2.26
C SER A 87 -20.72 8.17 3.59
N LEU A 88 -19.98 7.07 3.56
CA LEU A 88 -19.73 6.25 4.75
C LEU A 88 -18.57 6.79 5.60
N LEU A 89 -17.46 7.14 4.97
CA LEU A 89 -16.31 7.75 5.67
C LEU A 89 -16.68 9.11 6.26
N ASP A 90 -17.46 9.92 5.54
CA ASP A 90 -17.95 11.19 6.04
C ASP A 90 -18.99 11.01 7.16
N ALA A 91 -19.77 9.93 7.16
CA ALA A 91 -20.69 9.60 8.25
C ALA A 91 -19.97 9.15 9.52
N VAL A 92 -18.90 8.35 9.39
CA VAL A 92 -18.14 7.81 10.54
C VAL A 92 -17.15 8.83 11.10
N CYS A 93 -16.41 9.53 10.24
CA CYS A 93 -15.33 10.45 10.64
C CYS A 93 -15.75 11.92 10.63
N GLY A 94 -16.97 12.24 10.17
CA GLY A 94 -17.50 13.60 10.13
C GLY A 94 -16.61 14.57 9.37
N MET A 95 -16.62 15.85 9.75
CA MET A 95 -15.75 16.90 9.21
C MET A 95 -14.28 16.84 9.70
N LEU A 96 -13.89 15.85 10.51
CA LEU A 96 -12.62 15.87 11.23
C LEU A 96 -11.43 15.61 10.31
N PHE A 97 -11.42 14.50 9.57
CA PHE A 97 -10.30 14.15 8.69
C PHE A 97 -10.73 13.45 7.40
N SER A 98 -9.77 13.36 6.47
CA SER A 98 -9.84 12.63 5.22
C SER A 98 -8.69 11.63 5.16
N VAL A 99 -8.93 10.44 4.63
CA VAL A 99 -7.88 9.45 4.33
C VAL A 99 -7.87 9.20 2.83
N ASP A 100 -6.72 9.34 2.17
CA ASP A 100 -6.50 9.11 0.73
C ASP A 100 -7.45 9.87 -0.20
N ASN A 101 -8.01 10.97 0.29
CA ASN A 101 -8.93 11.81 -0.48
C ASN A 101 -8.57 13.28 -0.30
N PHE A 102 -7.91 13.82 -1.34
CA PHE A 102 -7.36 15.16 -1.37
C PHE A 102 -8.24 16.11 -2.20
N ASN A 103 -9.51 16.23 -1.80
CA ASN A 103 -10.40 17.23 -2.37
C ASN A 103 -10.07 18.63 -1.81
N ARG A 104 -9.58 19.52 -2.69
CA ARG A 104 -9.21 20.91 -2.35
C ARG A 104 -10.37 21.77 -1.86
N TYR A 105 -11.61 21.39 -2.19
CA TYR A 105 -12.82 22.10 -1.77
C TYR A 105 -13.38 21.56 -0.45
N SER A 106 -12.83 20.46 0.06
CA SER A 106 -13.24 19.89 1.33
C SER A 106 -12.74 20.75 2.50
N ARG A 107 -13.56 20.89 3.54
CA ARG A 107 -13.23 21.61 4.77
C ARG A 107 -12.72 20.69 5.90
N LYS A 108 -12.30 19.44 5.59
CA LYS A 108 -11.72 18.55 6.63
C LYS A 108 -10.56 19.21 7.35
N ALA A 109 -10.36 18.98 8.64
CA ALA A 109 -9.23 19.56 9.37
C ALA A 109 -7.90 18.87 9.04
N PHE A 110 -7.90 17.53 9.02
CA PHE A 110 -6.70 16.72 8.76
C PHE A 110 -6.80 15.92 7.46
N TYR A 111 -5.67 15.69 6.80
CA TYR A 111 -5.56 14.85 5.61
C TYR A 111 -4.47 13.82 5.84
N PHE A 112 -4.85 12.54 5.82
CA PHE A 112 -3.93 11.43 5.95
C PHE A 112 -3.71 10.77 4.60
N LEU A 113 -2.48 10.35 4.34
CA LEU A 113 -2.11 9.53 3.19
C LEU A 113 -1.55 8.20 3.69
N THR A 114 -2.18 7.10 3.31
CA THR A 114 -1.74 5.74 3.68
C THR A 114 -0.44 5.38 2.98
N HIS A 115 -0.31 5.69 1.69
CA HIS A 115 0.87 5.35 0.89
C HIS A 115 0.99 6.11 -0.44
N GLY A 116 2.10 5.89 -1.14
CA GLY A 116 2.50 6.62 -2.35
C GLY A 116 1.97 6.11 -3.70
N HIS A 117 0.80 5.47 -3.79
CA HIS A 117 0.20 5.12 -5.10
C HIS A 117 -0.76 6.19 -5.62
N SER A 118 -0.86 6.26 -6.94
CA SER A 118 -1.51 7.38 -7.65
C SER A 118 -3.01 7.48 -7.49
N ASP A 119 -3.67 6.37 -7.22
CA ASP A 119 -5.09 6.26 -6.91
C ASP A 119 -5.42 6.68 -5.48
N HIS A 120 -4.43 6.76 -4.58
CA HIS A 120 -4.57 7.24 -3.21
C HIS A 120 -4.16 8.71 -3.06
N TYR A 121 -2.99 9.09 -3.56
CA TYR A 121 -2.60 10.51 -3.57
C TYR A 121 -3.36 11.32 -4.64
N GLY A 122 -3.99 10.65 -5.61
CA GLY A 122 -4.88 11.23 -6.60
C GLY A 122 -4.32 12.47 -7.31
N SER A 123 -4.98 13.61 -7.05
CA SER A 123 -4.67 14.89 -7.70
C SER A 123 -3.61 15.73 -6.98
N LEU A 124 -2.97 15.21 -5.92
CA LEU A 124 -1.89 15.92 -5.25
C LEU A 124 -0.81 16.35 -6.23
N SER A 125 -0.38 17.60 -6.05
CA SER A 125 0.59 18.30 -6.89
C SER A 125 1.14 19.51 -6.12
N TYR A 126 2.07 20.25 -6.73
CA TYR A 126 2.61 21.50 -6.20
C TYR A 126 1.55 22.58 -5.85
N THR A 127 0.33 22.44 -6.35
CA THR A 127 -0.78 23.38 -6.07
C THR A 127 -1.48 23.12 -4.75
N TRP A 128 -1.24 21.97 -4.09
CA TRP A 128 -1.79 21.69 -2.77
C TRP A 128 -1.22 22.65 -1.72
N LYS A 129 -2.04 23.04 -0.73
CA LYS A 129 -1.70 24.08 0.26
C LYS A 129 -1.97 23.69 1.71
N ARG A 130 -2.41 22.45 1.95
CA ARG A 130 -2.80 21.99 3.29
C ARG A 130 -1.80 20.94 3.78
N GLN A 131 -1.70 20.77 5.09
CA GLN A 131 -0.83 19.76 5.67
C GLN A 131 -1.33 18.35 5.34
N ILE A 132 -0.41 17.41 5.14
CA ILE A 132 -0.66 15.99 4.91
C ILE A 132 0.13 15.18 5.91
N TYR A 133 -0.56 14.29 6.60
CA TYR A 133 -0.01 13.40 7.61
C TYR A 133 0.22 12.03 6.97
N CYS A 134 1.45 11.51 7.04
CA CYS A 134 1.81 10.23 6.42
C CYS A 134 3.07 9.67 7.07
N SER A 135 3.47 8.44 6.70
CA SER A 135 4.72 7.86 7.19
C SER A 135 5.94 8.68 6.72
N GLU A 136 7.05 8.58 7.45
CA GLU A 136 8.31 9.23 7.07
C GLU A 136 8.75 8.87 5.64
N LYS A 137 8.64 7.59 5.28
CA LYS A 137 8.99 7.12 3.94
C LYS A 137 8.06 7.68 2.87
N THR A 138 6.76 7.78 3.15
CA THR A 138 5.83 8.43 2.23
C THR A 138 6.15 9.93 2.09
N ALA A 139 6.44 10.63 3.19
CA ALA A 139 6.80 12.05 3.16
C ALA A 139 8.08 12.31 2.34
N GLU A 140 9.05 11.40 2.42
CA GLU A 140 10.29 11.45 1.64
C GLU A 140 10.03 11.31 0.13
N LEU A 141 9.19 10.34 -0.26
CA LEU A 141 8.95 9.98 -1.65
C LEU A 141 7.89 10.84 -2.35
N LEU A 142 6.91 11.37 -1.62
CA LEU A 142 5.73 12.03 -2.19
C LEU A 142 6.03 13.23 -3.11
N PRO A 143 7.03 14.11 -2.82
CA PRO A 143 7.42 15.17 -3.75
C PRO A 143 7.81 14.62 -5.13
N TYR A 144 8.55 13.52 -5.17
CA TYR A 144 8.92 12.86 -6.43
C TYR A 144 7.70 12.20 -7.09
N LEU A 145 6.90 11.44 -6.33
CA LEU A 145 5.76 10.68 -6.87
C LEU A 145 4.69 11.58 -7.50
N THR A 146 4.47 12.76 -6.91
CA THR A 146 3.52 13.78 -7.36
C THR A 146 4.09 14.74 -8.40
N SER A 147 5.38 14.63 -8.73
CA SER A 147 6.00 15.41 -9.80
C SER A 147 5.45 14.99 -11.17
N ARG A 148 5.15 15.98 -12.01
CA ARG A 148 4.56 15.79 -13.34
C ARG A 148 5.38 16.54 -14.36
N LYS A 149 5.55 15.97 -15.55
CA LYS A 149 6.15 16.70 -16.67
C LYS A 149 5.26 17.89 -17.02
N ASN A 150 5.88 19.06 -17.17
CA ASN A 150 5.22 20.25 -17.67
C ASN A 150 5.01 20.16 -19.19
N ARG A 151 4.46 21.21 -19.80
CA ARG A 151 4.22 21.27 -21.26
C ARG A 151 5.49 21.16 -22.11
N THR A 152 6.66 21.48 -21.56
CA THR A 152 7.96 21.40 -22.24
C THR A 152 8.65 20.04 -22.02
N GLY A 153 8.00 19.09 -21.34
CA GLY A 153 8.56 17.77 -21.05
C GLY A 153 9.51 17.71 -19.86
N THR A 154 9.80 18.84 -19.22
CA THR A 154 10.64 18.95 -18.02
C THR A 154 9.85 18.51 -16.79
N LEU A 155 10.49 17.78 -15.87
CA LEU A 155 9.85 17.37 -14.63
C LEU A 155 9.58 18.62 -13.76
N GLY A 156 8.31 18.93 -13.55
CA GLY A 156 7.87 20.01 -12.66
C GLY A 156 7.89 19.57 -11.20
N ALA A 157 7.79 20.54 -10.29
CA ALA A 157 7.72 20.27 -8.86
C ALA A 157 6.50 19.42 -8.49
N GLY A 158 6.69 18.48 -7.57
CA GLY A 158 5.59 17.83 -6.86
C GLY A 158 5.14 18.65 -5.65
N ILE A 159 4.49 17.97 -4.72
CA ILE A 159 4.06 18.59 -3.47
C ILE A 159 5.26 19.13 -2.66
N SER A 160 5.05 20.26 -1.98
CA SER A 160 6.08 20.84 -1.12
C SER A 160 6.32 19.97 0.11
N LYS A 161 7.59 19.68 0.42
CA LYS A 161 8.00 18.97 1.64
C LYS A 161 7.52 19.66 2.91
N GLN A 162 7.38 21.00 2.90
CA GLN A 162 6.91 21.78 4.06
C GLN A 162 5.45 21.50 4.44
N LEU A 163 4.67 20.91 3.53
CA LEU A 163 3.29 20.52 3.80
C LEU A 163 3.18 19.09 4.35
N LEU A 164 4.30 18.36 4.43
CA LEU A 164 4.31 16.96 4.86
C LEU A 164 4.64 16.90 6.34
N HIS A 165 3.71 16.36 7.11
CA HIS A 165 3.90 15.99 8.50
C HIS A 165 4.16 14.49 8.56
N SER A 166 5.42 14.13 8.76
CA SER A 166 5.83 12.73 8.87
C SER A 166 5.59 12.19 10.27
N ILE A 167 4.93 11.04 10.36
CA ILE A 167 4.71 10.31 11.61
C ILE A 167 5.53 9.01 11.56
N PRO A 168 6.43 8.76 12.52
CA PRO A 168 7.16 7.50 12.60
C PRO A 168 6.21 6.31 12.80
N LEU A 169 6.57 5.16 12.23
CA LEU A 169 5.79 3.94 12.40
C LEU A 169 5.83 3.46 13.86
N GLY A 170 4.69 3.00 14.37
CA GLY A 170 4.53 2.46 15.71
C GLY A 170 4.59 3.50 16.84
N ILE A 171 4.70 4.80 16.52
CA ILE A 171 4.71 5.89 17.50
C ILE A 171 3.37 6.62 17.45
N ALA A 172 2.71 6.71 18.60
CA ALA A 172 1.47 7.45 18.74
C ALA A 172 1.74 8.97 18.68
N GLN A 173 1.07 9.66 17.75
CA GLN A 173 1.11 11.10 17.59
C GLN A 173 -0.20 11.71 18.11
N ASP A 174 -0.12 12.58 19.12
CA ASP A 174 -1.25 13.39 19.58
C ASP A 174 -1.51 14.53 18.58
N LEU A 175 -2.77 14.64 18.14
CA LEU A 175 -3.27 15.71 17.26
C LEU A 175 -4.34 16.57 17.96
N GLY A 176 -4.30 16.59 19.30
CA GLY A 176 -5.12 17.40 20.18
C GLY A 176 -6.31 16.63 20.75
N ASN A 177 -7.26 16.26 19.89
CA ASN A 177 -8.51 15.60 20.29
C ASN A 177 -8.48 14.08 20.10
N PHE A 178 -7.47 13.58 19.39
CA PHE A 178 -7.27 12.17 19.11
C PHE A 178 -5.79 11.91 18.86
N THR A 179 -5.37 10.68 19.09
CA THR A 179 -4.05 10.18 18.72
C THR A 179 -4.14 9.33 17.46
N ILE A 180 -3.09 9.36 16.65
CA ILE A 180 -2.92 8.46 15.51
C ILE A 180 -1.62 7.67 15.66
N THR A 181 -1.66 6.37 15.37
CA THR A 181 -0.47 5.52 15.23
C THR A 181 -0.44 4.93 13.83
N LEU A 182 0.69 5.03 13.14
CA LEU A 182 0.87 4.43 11.81
C LEU A 182 1.51 3.05 11.97
N LEU A 183 0.85 2.01 11.46
CA LEU A 183 1.35 0.63 11.50
C LEU A 183 1.73 0.22 10.09
N ASP A 184 2.91 -0.37 9.87
CA ASP A 184 3.29 -0.75 8.50
C ASP A 184 2.34 -1.82 7.94
N ALA A 185 1.83 -1.54 6.73
CA ALA A 185 0.79 -2.28 6.03
C ALA A 185 1.33 -3.42 5.15
N ASN A 186 2.66 -3.60 5.07
CA ASN A 186 3.29 -4.65 4.28
C ASN A 186 2.87 -4.65 2.79
N HIS A 187 2.62 -3.47 2.22
CA HIS A 187 2.16 -3.29 0.83
C HIS A 187 3.24 -2.70 -0.08
N CYS A 188 3.74 -1.50 0.23
CA CYS A 188 4.87 -0.87 -0.48
C CYS A 188 5.70 0.01 0.46
N PRO A 189 6.89 0.50 0.06
CA PRO A 189 7.71 1.33 0.95
C PRO A 189 6.93 2.56 1.46
N GLY A 190 6.76 2.63 2.78
CA GLY A 190 6.01 3.69 3.45
C GLY A 190 4.51 3.47 3.56
N SER A 191 3.96 2.35 3.10
CA SER A 191 2.54 2.04 3.31
C SER A 191 2.22 1.81 4.78
N ALA A 192 1.19 2.49 5.27
CA ALA A 192 0.76 2.38 6.66
C ALA A 192 -0.76 2.22 6.80
N MET A 193 -1.15 1.32 7.69
CA MET A 193 -2.45 1.32 8.33
C MET A 193 -2.50 2.49 9.33
N LEU A 194 -3.66 3.11 9.48
CA LEU A 194 -3.87 4.28 10.35
C LEU A 194 -4.78 3.87 11.51
N TYR A 195 -4.21 3.86 12.71
CA TYR A 195 -4.92 3.50 13.94
C TYR A 195 -5.23 4.76 14.76
N PHE A 196 -6.51 5.12 14.85
CA PHE A 196 -7.00 6.31 15.53
C PHE A 196 -7.63 5.96 16.88
N LYS A 197 -7.24 6.69 17.93
CA LYS A 197 -7.83 6.62 19.28
C LYS A 197 -8.25 8.00 19.73
N GLY A 198 -9.38 8.10 20.41
CA GLY A 198 -9.96 9.34 20.91
C GLY A 198 -11.05 9.02 21.91
N ASN A 199 -11.54 10.02 22.62
CA ASN A 199 -12.66 9.85 23.55
C ASN A 199 -13.99 9.60 22.79
N ASP A 200 -15.04 9.24 23.51
CA ASP A 200 -16.36 8.94 22.93
C ASP A 200 -17.02 10.16 22.26
N GLU A 201 -16.57 11.39 22.55
CA GLU A 201 -17.06 12.59 21.85
C GLU A 201 -16.54 12.69 20.41
N ILE A 202 -15.35 12.13 20.18
CA ILE A 202 -14.66 12.13 18.88
C ILE A 202 -14.95 10.84 18.12
N PHE A 203 -14.84 9.68 18.79
CA PHE A 203 -15.10 8.37 18.22
C PHE A 203 -16.07 7.56 19.09
N ALA A 204 -17.36 7.91 19.02
CA ALA A 204 -18.42 7.35 19.88
C ALA A 204 -18.54 5.81 19.88
N GLN A 205 -18.04 5.13 18.85
CA GLN A 205 -18.09 3.67 18.76
C GLN A 205 -16.77 2.98 19.16
N GLY A 206 -15.74 3.76 19.51
CA GLY A 206 -14.40 3.29 19.85
C GLY A 206 -13.36 3.57 18.76
N PRO A 207 -12.13 3.05 18.93
CA PRO A 207 -11.01 3.29 18.01
C PRO A 207 -11.30 2.88 16.56
N ILE A 208 -10.64 3.56 15.61
CA ILE A 208 -10.82 3.34 14.17
C ILE A 208 -9.52 2.83 13.56
N LEU A 209 -9.60 1.77 12.74
CA LEU A 209 -8.47 1.26 11.97
C LEU A 209 -8.77 1.39 10.47
N PHE A 210 -7.89 2.06 9.75
CA PHE A 210 -7.85 2.01 8.28
C PHE A 210 -6.66 1.16 7.85
N THR A 211 -6.88 0.11 7.08
CA THR A 211 -5.74 -0.67 6.59
C THR A 211 -4.99 0.05 5.47
N GLY A 212 -5.66 0.96 4.74
CA GLY A 212 -5.19 1.36 3.41
C GLY A 212 -5.06 0.10 2.53
N ASP A 213 -4.14 0.12 1.58
CA ASP A 213 -3.74 -1.09 0.87
C ASP A 213 -2.74 -1.87 1.73
N PHE A 214 -3.00 -3.16 1.95
CA PHE A 214 -2.19 -3.97 2.87
C PHE A 214 -2.11 -5.44 2.44
N ARG A 215 -1.03 -6.12 2.86
CA ARG A 215 -0.92 -7.58 2.73
C ARG A 215 -0.70 -8.26 4.07
N ALA A 216 -1.72 -8.95 4.57
CA ALA A 216 -1.67 -9.78 5.77
C ALA A 216 -1.03 -11.15 5.49
N ASP A 217 0.15 -11.18 4.87
CA ASP A 217 0.91 -12.42 4.74
C ASP A 217 1.56 -12.82 6.09
N ARG A 218 2.26 -13.96 6.11
CA ARG A 218 2.92 -14.48 7.32
C ARG A 218 3.79 -13.43 8.02
N THR A 219 4.48 -12.57 7.27
CA THR A 219 5.39 -11.53 7.80
C THR A 219 4.63 -10.49 8.62
N LEU A 220 3.45 -10.07 8.15
CA LEU A 220 2.59 -9.16 8.91
C LEU A 220 1.98 -9.89 10.11
N PHE A 221 1.59 -11.15 9.94
CA PHE A 221 1.02 -11.95 11.03
C PHE A 221 1.94 -12.14 12.23
N GLU A 222 3.24 -12.31 11.99
CA GLU A 222 4.25 -12.42 13.06
C GLU A 222 4.26 -11.19 13.98
N ARG A 223 3.78 -10.02 13.51
CA ARG A 223 3.70 -8.81 14.32
C ARG A 223 2.68 -8.87 15.44
N PHE A 224 1.64 -9.69 15.31
CA PHE A 224 0.71 -9.92 16.43
C PHE A 224 1.41 -10.52 17.66
N ASP A 225 2.56 -11.18 17.46
CA ASP A 225 3.33 -11.77 18.55
C ASP A 225 4.52 -10.87 18.96
N SER A 226 5.08 -10.07 18.03
CA SER A 226 6.31 -9.31 18.27
C SER A 226 6.16 -7.79 18.40
N ASP A 227 5.08 -7.19 17.92
CA ASP A 227 4.88 -5.73 17.88
C ASP A 227 3.80 -5.31 18.89
N PRO A 228 4.12 -4.49 19.91
CA PRO A 228 3.17 -4.05 20.94
C PRO A 228 1.92 -3.37 20.37
N ASN A 229 2.03 -2.65 19.25
CA ASN A 229 0.87 -1.98 18.65
C ASN A 229 -0.10 -2.99 18.02
N TYR A 230 0.43 -4.04 17.41
CA TYR A 230 -0.41 -5.13 16.88
C TYR A 230 -1.01 -5.98 18.01
N GLN A 231 -0.27 -6.16 19.10
CA GLN A 231 -0.82 -6.79 20.32
C GLN A 231 -1.98 -5.96 20.89
N GLU A 232 -1.84 -4.63 20.98
CA GLU A 232 -2.90 -3.73 21.44
C GLU A 232 -4.17 -3.89 20.59
N LEU A 233 -4.06 -4.01 19.26
CA LEU A 233 -5.21 -4.22 18.36
C LEU A 233 -6.04 -5.47 18.72
N THR A 234 -5.44 -6.49 19.35
CA THR A 234 -6.16 -7.70 19.80
C THR A 234 -6.84 -7.54 21.15
N GLN A 235 -6.42 -6.55 21.94
CA GLN A 235 -6.87 -6.30 23.31
C GLN A 235 -8.02 -5.28 23.37
N VAL A 236 -8.10 -4.40 22.37
CA VAL A 236 -9.13 -3.36 22.26
C VAL A 236 -10.30 -3.82 21.39
N GLU A 237 -11.47 -3.24 21.64
CA GLU A 237 -12.62 -3.37 20.75
C GLU A 237 -12.65 -2.19 19.76
N LEU A 238 -12.36 -2.48 18.49
CA LEU A 238 -12.36 -1.49 17.41
C LEU A 238 -13.79 -1.11 17.06
N GLY A 239 -14.08 0.19 17.09
CA GLY A 239 -15.37 0.73 16.69
C GLY A 239 -15.60 0.57 15.18
N HIS A 240 -14.60 0.90 14.38
CA HIS A 240 -14.68 0.82 12.92
C HIS A 240 -13.38 0.28 12.32
N VAL A 241 -13.50 -0.65 11.38
CA VAL A 241 -12.38 -1.13 10.55
C VAL A 241 -12.72 -0.93 9.08
N PHE A 242 -11.87 -0.20 8.36
CA PHE A 242 -11.94 -0.03 6.91
C PHE A 242 -10.86 -0.90 6.27
N ILE A 243 -11.28 -1.93 5.54
CA ILE A 243 -10.43 -3.03 5.06
C ILE A 243 -10.16 -2.93 3.55
N ASP A 244 -8.92 -3.17 3.13
CA ASP A 244 -8.57 -3.38 1.73
C ASP A 244 -9.40 -4.54 1.16
N ASP A 245 -10.22 -4.24 0.16
CA ASP A 245 -11.12 -5.19 -0.48
C ASP A 245 -10.71 -5.51 -1.93
N THR A 246 -9.45 -5.25 -2.30
CA THR A 246 -8.93 -5.39 -3.68
C THR A 246 -9.19 -6.78 -4.27
N TYR A 247 -8.95 -7.84 -3.49
CA TYR A 247 -9.11 -9.24 -3.94
C TYR A 247 -10.13 -10.04 -3.14
N LEU A 248 -10.96 -9.39 -2.31
CA LEU A 248 -12.01 -10.10 -1.56
C LEU A 248 -12.95 -10.88 -2.49
N TRP A 249 -13.22 -10.30 -3.67
CA TRP A 249 -14.16 -10.81 -4.65
C TRP A 249 -13.52 -11.71 -5.71
N ASP A 250 -12.22 -11.99 -5.63
CA ASP A 250 -11.55 -12.85 -6.61
C ASP A 250 -11.53 -14.30 -6.11
N GLU A 251 -12.28 -15.17 -6.79
CA GLU A 251 -12.41 -16.58 -6.43
C GLU A 251 -11.44 -17.48 -7.18
N THR A 252 -10.78 -16.94 -8.19
CA THR A 252 -10.03 -17.71 -9.19
C THR A 252 -8.53 -17.61 -9.00
N SER A 253 -8.07 -16.60 -8.25
CA SER A 253 -6.67 -16.30 -8.06
C SER A 253 -6.05 -17.11 -6.93
N SER A 254 -4.98 -17.85 -7.25
CA SER A 254 -4.10 -18.46 -6.24
C SER A 254 -3.14 -17.41 -5.69
N PHE A 255 -3.09 -17.24 -4.37
CA PHE A 255 -2.22 -16.29 -3.66
C PHE A 255 -1.05 -17.01 -2.97
N PRO A 256 0.02 -17.34 -3.70
CA PRO A 256 1.20 -17.91 -3.06
C PRO A 256 1.88 -16.87 -2.16
N PRO A 257 2.57 -17.32 -1.09
CA PRO A 257 3.53 -16.50 -0.38
C PRO A 257 4.53 -15.87 -1.35
N ARG A 258 4.85 -14.58 -1.16
CA ARG A 258 5.76 -13.83 -2.06
C ARG A 258 7.07 -14.58 -2.29
N ASP A 259 7.58 -15.22 -1.24
CA ASP A 259 8.89 -15.83 -1.23
C ASP A 259 8.98 -17.13 -2.04
N GLU A 260 7.87 -17.84 -2.17
CA GLU A 260 7.78 -19.08 -2.95
C GLU A 260 7.84 -18.83 -4.47
N LEU A 261 7.63 -17.57 -4.89
CA LEU A 261 7.68 -17.21 -6.31
C LEU A 261 9.11 -17.05 -6.84
N PHE A 262 10.07 -16.66 -5.98
CA PHE A 262 11.40 -16.30 -6.44
C PHE A 262 12.19 -17.44 -7.09
N PRO A 263 12.14 -18.70 -6.59
CA PRO A 263 12.77 -19.83 -7.30
C PRO A 263 12.23 -20.00 -8.72
N ARG A 264 10.91 -19.86 -8.94
CA ARG A 264 10.29 -19.98 -10.27
C ARG A 264 10.64 -18.80 -11.18
N ILE A 265 10.70 -17.58 -10.62
CA ILE A 265 11.13 -16.39 -11.35
C ILE A 265 12.59 -16.53 -11.77
N TYR A 266 13.46 -16.99 -10.86
CA TYR A 266 14.87 -17.25 -11.12
C TYR A 266 15.07 -18.26 -12.25
N GLU A 267 14.41 -19.42 -12.18
CA GLU A 267 14.51 -20.43 -13.24
C GLU A 267 14.09 -19.84 -14.59
N THR A 268 12.99 -19.08 -14.63
CA THR A 268 12.55 -18.42 -15.87
C THR A 268 13.60 -17.46 -16.42
N ILE A 269 14.22 -16.63 -15.56
CA ILE A 269 15.32 -15.73 -15.96
C ILE A 269 16.54 -16.51 -16.47
N ARG A 270 16.86 -17.64 -15.84
CA ARG A 270 17.96 -18.52 -16.21
C ARG A 270 17.75 -19.14 -17.59
N TRP A 271 16.52 -19.53 -17.92
CA TRP A 271 16.16 -20.10 -19.23
C TRP A 271 16.11 -19.06 -20.35
N ILE A 272 15.89 -17.79 -20.04
CA ILE A 272 15.95 -16.71 -21.04
C ILE A 272 17.42 -16.56 -21.51
N PRO A 273 17.70 -16.63 -22.83
CA PRO A 273 19.07 -16.53 -23.34
C PRO A 273 19.76 -15.21 -22.96
N ARG A 274 21.08 -15.24 -22.78
CA ARG A 274 21.88 -14.08 -22.31
C ARG A 274 21.82 -12.86 -23.23
N ASN A 275 21.55 -13.05 -24.52
CA ASN A 275 21.41 -11.97 -25.50
C ASN A 275 20.01 -11.32 -25.53
N TYR A 276 19.08 -11.74 -24.66
CA TYR A 276 17.77 -11.11 -24.51
C TYR A 276 17.79 -10.07 -23.40
N ARG A 277 17.04 -8.99 -23.60
CA ARG A 277 16.62 -8.07 -22.55
C ARG A 277 15.41 -8.63 -21.82
N ILE A 278 15.35 -8.35 -20.53
CA ILE A 278 14.26 -8.74 -19.64
C ILE A 278 13.67 -7.46 -19.06
N LEU A 279 12.40 -7.19 -19.36
CA LEU A 279 11.68 -6.04 -18.83
C LEU A 279 10.85 -6.46 -17.60
N PHE A 280 10.97 -5.68 -16.53
CA PHE A 280 10.15 -5.76 -15.32
C PHE A 280 9.20 -4.55 -15.27
N PRO A 281 7.92 -4.71 -15.65
CA PRO A 281 6.94 -3.64 -15.67
C PRO A 281 6.35 -3.40 -14.27
N LEU A 282 6.70 -2.26 -13.66
CA LEU A 282 6.28 -1.88 -12.30
C LEU A 282 5.52 -0.55 -12.27
N HIS A 283 4.82 -0.27 -11.16
CA HIS A 283 4.29 1.06 -10.86
C HIS A 283 5.43 2.02 -10.50
N LYS A 284 5.16 3.28 -10.13
CA LYS A 284 6.22 4.21 -9.69
C LYS A 284 6.89 3.79 -8.36
N LEU A 285 6.12 3.11 -7.52
CA LEU A 285 6.51 2.61 -6.20
C LEU A 285 5.95 1.20 -6.01
N GLY A 286 6.64 0.36 -5.27
CA GLY A 286 6.24 -1.01 -4.96
C GLY A 286 7.12 -2.04 -5.66
N LYS A 287 7.20 -3.22 -5.03
CA LYS A 287 8.01 -4.39 -5.43
C LYS A 287 9.53 -4.22 -5.30
N GLU A 288 10.00 -3.25 -4.53
CA GLU A 288 11.43 -3.03 -4.28
C GLU A 288 12.09 -4.27 -3.66
N ASN A 289 11.46 -4.89 -2.65
CA ASN A 289 11.95 -6.14 -2.05
C ASN A 289 12.03 -7.29 -3.07
N ALA A 290 11.07 -7.36 -4.01
CA ALA A 290 11.11 -8.35 -5.07
C ALA A 290 12.29 -8.13 -6.01
N LEU A 291 12.62 -6.89 -6.36
CA LEU A 291 13.80 -6.56 -7.15
C LEU A 291 15.10 -6.96 -6.44
N ILE A 292 15.22 -6.68 -5.14
CA ILE A 292 16.38 -7.08 -4.33
C ILE A 292 16.53 -8.60 -4.34
N LYS A 293 15.44 -9.33 -4.07
CA LYS A 293 15.46 -10.80 -4.08
C LYS A 293 15.83 -11.34 -5.45
N ILE A 294 15.23 -10.83 -6.54
CA ILE A 294 15.58 -11.26 -7.90
C ILE A 294 17.06 -11.02 -8.20
N ALA A 295 17.62 -9.86 -7.85
CA ALA A 295 19.04 -9.58 -8.06
C ALA A 295 19.93 -10.55 -7.26
N LYS A 296 19.58 -10.86 -6.01
CA LYS A 296 20.30 -11.83 -5.17
C LYS A 296 20.24 -13.25 -5.72
N TYR A 297 19.05 -13.72 -6.14
CA TYR A 297 18.87 -15.05 -6.72
C TYR A 297 19.62 -15.21 -8.06
N THR A 298 19.55 -14.19 -8.91
CA THR A 298 20.15 -14.24 -10.26
C THR A 298 21.65 -13.95 -10.28
N GLY A 299 22.15 -13.21 -9.29
CA GLY A 299 23.49 -12.63 -9.30
C GLY A 299 23.67 -11.54 -10.36
N GLU A 300 22.58 -11.09 -11.01
CA GLU A 300 22.62 -10.10 -12.08
C GLU A 300 22.23 -8.73 -11.55
N LYS A 301 22.93 -7.69 -12.01
CA LYS A 301 22.53 -6.31 -11.74
C LYS A 301 21.23 -5.97 -12.48
N ILE A 302 20.43 -5.10 -11.88
CA ILE A 302 19.17 -4.63 -12.45
C ILE A 302 19.27 -3.13 -12.77
N ALA A 303 18.99 -2.74 -14.01
CA ALA A 303 18.87 -1.34 -14.37
C ALA A 303 17.50 -0.80 -13.89
N LEU A 304 17.53 0.23 -13.04
CA LEU A 304 16.31 0.88 -12.56
C LEU A 304 15.77 1.85 -13.62
N ASP A 305 14.48 2.18 -13.54
CA ASP A 305 13.95 3.31 -14.29
C ASP A 305 14.45 4.64 -13.71
N ALA A 306 14.54 5.69 -14.54
CA ALA A 306 15.08 7.00 -14.14
C ALA A 306 14.35 7.58 -12.90
N GLY A 307 13.08 7.21 -12.73
CA GLY A 307 12.29 7.60 -11.60
C GLY A 307 12.79 7.00 -10.29
N ARG A 308 12.82 5.66 -10.21
CA ARG A 308 13.38 4.95 -9.07
C ARG A 308 14.83 5.33 -8.80
N TRP A 309 15.63 5.50 -9.85
CA TRP A 309 17.04 5.90 -9.71
C TRP A 309 17.20 7.25 -9.01
N SER A 310 16.31 8.21 -9.29
CA SER A 310 16.36 9.55 -8.68
C SER A 310 16.04 9.56 -7.18
N VAL A 311 15.38 8.52 -6.68
CA VAL A 311 15.02 8.36 -5.25
C VAL A 311 15.60 7.06 -4.67
N ARG A 312 16.67 6.52 -5.27
CA ARG A 312 17.22 5.20 -4.94
C ARG A 312 17.68 5.10 -3.47
N GLU A 313 18.26 6.18 -2.95
CA GLU A 313 18.74 6.26 -1.56
C GLU A 313 17.58 6.26 -0.55
N SER A 314 16.38 6.66 -0.99
CA SER A 314 15.14 6.54 -0.22
C SER A 314 14.55 5.13 -0.28
N LEU A 315 14.81 4.36 -1.34
CA LEU A 315 14.19 3.06 -1.58
C LEU A 315 15.05 1.87 -1.13
N PHE A 316 16.37 2.04 -1.09
CA PHE A 316 17.32 0.95 -0.90
C PHE A 316 18.42 1.38 0.06
N SER A 317 18.86 0.46 0.92
CA SER A 317 20.07 0.63 1.71
C SER A 317 21.33 0.68 0.83
N PRO A 318 22.46 1.22 1.33
CA PRO A 318 23.72 1.21 0.59
C PRO A 318 24.17 -0.18 0.13
N GLU A 319 23.92 -1.21 0.93
CA GLU A 319 24.22 -2.60 0.56
C GLU A 319 23.31 -3.09 -0.57
N GLU A 320 22.02 -2.77 -0.54
CA GLU A 320 21.09 -3.16 -1.60
C GLU A 320 21.37 -2.43 -2.92
N LEU A 321 21.83 -1.18 -2.87
CA LEU A 321 22.17 -0.38 -4.05
C LEU A 321 23.25 -1.03 -4.93
N GLN A 322 24.12 -1.89 -4.39
CA GLN A 322 25.14 -2.60 -5.17
C GLN A 322 24.56 -3.49 -6.28
N HIS A 323 23.29 -3.90 -6.12
CA HIS A 323 22.56 -4.75 -7.06
C HIS A 323 21.93 -3.95 -8.23
N PHE A 324 21.97 -2.62 -8.18
CA PHE A 324 21.28 -1.77 -9.14
C PHE A 324 22.25 -0.91 -9.96
N VAL A 325 21.83 -0.51 -11.16
CA VAL A 325 22.56 0.44 -12.01
C VAL A 325 21.64 1.52 -12.56
N GLU A 326 22.23 2.65 -12.93
CA GLU A 326 21.55 3.75 -13.62
C GLU A 326 21.05 3.31 -15.01
N PRO A 327 19.92 3.84 -15.52
CA PRO A 327 19.41 3.48 -16.84
C PRO A 327 20.39 3.71 -18.01
N GLU A 328 21.31 4.68 -17.92
CA GLU A 328 22.09 5.18 -19.07
C GLU A 328 23.53 4.62 -19.14
N GLU A 329 24.28 4.51 -18.03
CA GLU A 329 25.70 4.12 -18.07
C GLU A 329 25.97 2.65 -18.42
N ASN A 330 24.98 1.76 -18.29
CA ASN A 330 25.14 0.31 -18.48
C ASN A 330 24.08 -0.31 -19.38
N SER A 331 23.42 0.52 -20.19
CA SER A 331 22.32 0.07 -21.06
C SER A 331 22.77 -0.94 -22.11
N SER A 332 24.05 -1.18 -22.38
CA SER A 332 24.53 -2.26 -23.26
C SER A 332 24.93 -3.54 -22.51
N THR A 333 25.28 -3.45 -21.22
CA THR A 333 25.92 -4.53 -20.44
C THR A 333 24.95 -5.26 -19.52
N VAL A 334 23.90 -4.59 -19.05
CA VAL A 334 22.88 -5.19 -18.17
C VAL A 334 21.69 -5.66 -18.98
N ARG A 335 21.21 -6.88 -18.74
CA ARG A 335 20.06 -7.43 -19.46
C ARG A 335 18.72 -7.28 -18.75
N ILE A 336 18.69 -7.01 -17.45
CA ILE A 336 17.45 -6.85 -16.66
C ILE A 336 17.12 -5.37 -16.45
N HIS A 337 15.93 -4.93 -16.85
CA HIS A 337 15.52 -3.53 -16.85
C HIS A 337 14.16 -3.36 -16.20
N VAL A 338 14.07 -2.50 -15.20
CA VAL A 338 12.80 -2.03 -14.65
C VAL A 338 12.24 -0.94 -15.57
N CYS A 339 10.94 -1.00 -15.82
CA CYS A 339 10.25 0.05 -16.55
C CYS A 339 8.88 0.32 -15.94
N LEU A 340 8.35 1.53 -16.18
CA LEU A 340 6.98 1.83 -15.80
C LEU A 340 6.02 0.96 -16.63
N ARG A 341 5.06 0.31 -15.97
CA ARG A 341 4.07 -0.59 -16.60
C ARG A 341 3.37 0.04 -17.81
N ARG A 342 3.07 1.34 -17.74
CA ARG A 342 2.42 2.08 -18.85
C ARG A 342 3.32 2.31 -20.07
N LEU A 343 4.64 2.21 -19.92
CA LEU A 343 5.65 2.45 -20.96
C LEU A 343 6.26 1.15 -21.52
N THR A 344 5.88 -0.01 -20.99
CA THR A 344 6.49 -1.30 -21.34
C THR A 344 6.40 -1.60 -22.83
N GLY A 345 5.26 -1.28 -23.48
CA GLY A 345 5.09 -1.47 -24.92
C GLY A 345 6.02 -0.59 -25.77
N ASP A 346 6.11 0.71 -25.44
CA ASP A 346 7.00 1.64 -26.14
C ASP A 346 8.47 1.21 -26.00
N LEU A 347 8.88 0.76 -24.80
CA LEU A 347 10.24 0.31 -24.54
C LEU A 347 10.56 -1.00 -25.26
N TYR A 348 9.61 -1.94 -25.28
CA TYR A 348 9.75 -3.20 -26.00
C TYR A 348 9.98 -2.97 -27.50
N GLU A 349 9.19 -2.10 -28.14
CA GLU A 349 9.38 -1.72 -29.54
C GLU A 349 10.71 -0.97 -29.78
N ALA A 350 11.07 -0.05 -28.88
CA ALA A 350 12.32 0.71 -28.99
C ALA A 350 13.56 -0.21 -28.92
N TYR A 351 13.53 -1.23 -28.06
CA TYR A 351 14.59 -2.24 -28.01
C TYR A 351 14.60 -3.13 -29.25
N GLY A 352 13.44 -3.54 -29.75
CA GLY A 352 13.32 -4.26 -31.02
C GLY A 352 13.95 -3.51 -32.20
N LYS A 353 13.71 -2.19 -32.29
CA LYS A 353 14.33 -1.30 -33.30
C LYS A 353 15.86 -1.23 -33.18
N LYS A 354 16.40 -1.43 -31.98
CA LYS A 354 17.85 -1.53 -31.71
C LYS A 354 18.39 -2.96 -31.86
N ALA A 355 17.63 -3.85 -32.51
CA ALA A 355 17.95 -5.27 -32.71
C ALA A 355 18.11 -6.09 -31.42
N PHE A 356 17.58 -5.62 -30.28
CA PHE A 356 17.51 -6.43 -29.06
C PHE A 356 16.29 -7.34 -29.09
N LYS A 357 16.48 -8.61 -28.70
CA LYS A 357 15.37 -9.51 -28.37
C LYS A 357 14.92 -9.24 -26.93
N CYS A 358 13.61 -9.27 -26.68
CA CYS A 358 13.07 -8.90 -25.37
C CYS A 358 12.10 -9.95 -24.84
N LYS A 359 12.15 -10.20 -23.53
CA LYS A 359 11.13 -10.92 -22.75
C LYS A 359 10.64 -10.00 -21.63
N VAL A 360 9.45 -10.28 -21.11
CA VAL A 360 8.83 -9.52 -20.03
C VAL A 360 8.52 -10.45 -18.88
N ILE A 361 8.92 -10.07 -17.68
CA ILE A 361 8.54 -10.78 -16.45
C ILE A 361 7.57 -9.89 -15.68
N ASN A 362 6.32 -10.31 -15.62
CA ASN A 362 5.21 -9.54 -15.10
C ASN A 362 4.80 -10.07 -13.72
N LEU A 363 5.02 -9.28 -12.68
CA LEU A 363 4.68 -9.62 -11.30
C LEU A 363 3.28 -9.07 -10.96
N THR A 364 2.25 -9.90 -11.11
CA THR A 364 0.85 -9.50 -10.86
C THR A 364 -0.06 -10.71 -10.68
N MET A 365 -1.05 -10.57 -9.80
CA MET A 365 -2.15 -11.54 -9.66
C MET A 365 -3.08 -11.56 -10.87
N GLN A 366 -3.32 -10.39 -11.47
CA GLN A 366 -4.28 -10.28 -12.54
C GLN A 366 -3.63 -10.68 -13.87
N ARG A 367 -4.27 -11.57 -14.63
CA ARG A 367 -3.96 -11.81 -16.05
C ARG A 367 -4.32 -10.61 -16.95
N LYS A 368 -4.22 -9.39 -16.44
CA LYS A 368 -4.37 -8.18 -17.25
C LYS A 368 -3.27 -8.22 -18.30
N THR A 369 -3.68 -8.31 -19.55
CA THR A 369 -2.80 -8.18 -20.70
C THR A 369 -2.01 -6.89 -20.53
N LEU A 370 -0.69 -7.00 -20.65
CA LEU A 370 0.17 -5.84 -20.86
C LEU A 370 -0.20 -5.17 -22.20
N SER A 371 0.63 -4.23 -22.65
CA SER A 371 0.43 -3.62 -23.97
C SER A 371 0.27 -4.71 -25.05
N ARG A 372 -0.77 -4.60 -25.89
CA ARG A 372 -0.99 -5.48 -27.06
C ARG A 372 0.18 -5.49 -28.07
N ARG A 373 1.12 -4.55 -27.92
CA ARG A 373 2.36 -4.48 -28.70
C ARG A 373 3.38 -5.56 -28.31
N ILE A 374 3.17 -6.24 -27.17
CA ILE A 374 4.03 -7.30 -26.67
C ILE A 374 3.33 -8.63 -26.94
N PRO A 375 3.92 -9.52 -27.75
CA PRO A 375 3.34 -10.83 -27.98
C PRO A 375 3.26 -11.65 -26.69
N GLU A 376 2.18 -12.41 -26.50
CA GLU A 376 1.90 -13.13 -25.25
C GLU A 376 2.98 -14.17 -24.91
N GLU A 377 3.56 -14.82 -25.92
CA GLU A 377 4.67 -15.77 -25.79
C GLU A 377 5.99 -15.13 -25.30
N ASN A 378 6.04 -13.80 -25.24
CA ASN A 378 7.14 -13.03 -24.67
C ASN A 378 6.88 -12.56 -23.24
N ILE A 379 5.72 -12.89 -22.65
CA ILE A 379 5.32 -12.47 -21.30
C ILE A 379 5.27 -13.68 -20.37
N PHE A 380 6.12 -13.67 -19.36
CA PHE A 380 6.07 -14.61 -18.24
C PHE A 380 5.41 -13.93 -17.04
N SER A 381 4.22 -14.38 -16.63
CA SER A 381 3.49 -13.79 -15.51
C SER A 381 3.57 -14.64 -14.25
N PHE A 382 3.80 -13.99 -13.11
CA PHE A 382 3.86 -14.62 -11.79
C PHE A 382 2.85 -13.95 -10.85
N PRO A 383 2.05 -14.72 -10.10
CA PRO A 383 0.99 -14.22 -9.21
C PRO A 383 1.58 -13.62 -7.93
N TYR A 384 2.37 -12.56 -8.08
CA TYR A 384 2.92 -11.78 -6.99
C TYR A 384 1.90 -10.68 -6.62
N SER A 385 1.45 -10.69 -5.38
CA SER A 385 0.55 -9.68 -4.82
C SER A 385 1.24 -8.79 -3.78
N ASP A 386 0.84 -7.53 -3.74
CA ASP A 386 1.07 -6.65 -2.59
C ASP A 386 -0.21 -6.37 -1.79
N HIS A 387 -1.28 -7.09 -2.10
CA HIS A 387 -2.55 -7.05 -1.36
C HIS A 387 -2.90 -8.44 -0.84
N SER A 388 -3.71 -8.47 0.20
CA SER A 388 -4.18 -9.69 0.83
C SER A 388 -5.15 -10.50 -0.05
N SER A 389 -5.05 -11.81 0.05
CA SER A 389 -6.11 -12.76 -0.31
C SER A 389 -7.31 -12.68 0.64
N PHE A 390 -8.40 -13.34 0.27
CA PHE A 390 -9.55 -13.52 1.16
C PHE A 390 -9.14 -14.22 2.46
N GLU A 391 -8.36 -15.30 2.39
CA GLU A 391 -7.93 -16.08 3.55
C GLU A 391 -7.01 -15.28 4.48
N GLU A 392 -6.07 -14.51 3.91
CA GLU A 392 -5.21 -13.60 4.67
C GLU A 392 -6.05 -12.53 5.41
N ILE A 393 -7.08 -11.95 4.77
CA ILE A 393 -8.00 -10.98 5.40
C ILE A 393 -8.84 -11.65 6.49
N HIS A 394 -9.44 -12.79 6.20
CA HIS A 394 -10.25 -13.53 7.16
C HIS A 394 -9.45 -13.87 8.42
N ARG A 395 -8.22 -14.39 8.24
CA ARG A 395 -7.31 -14.68 9.35
C ARG A 395 -6.96 -13.42 10.15
N PHE A 396 -6.84 -12.27 9.48
CA PHE A 396 -6.43 -11.00 10.10
C PHE A 396 -7.57 -10.48 10.97
N LEU A 397 -8.78 -10.41 10.43
CA LEU A 397 -9.99 -10.01 11.15
C LEU A 397 -10.32 -10.97 12.30
N SER A 398 -10.01 -12.26 12.14
CA SER A 398 -10.18 -13.26 13.20
C SER A 398 -9.36 -12.93 14.46
N ARG A 399 -8.28 -12.14 14.38
CA ARG A 399 -7.50 -11.69 15.56
C ARG A 399 -8.06 -10.45 16.25
N LEU A 400 -9.00 -9.74 15.63
CA LEU A 400 -9.46 -8.42 16.08
C LEU A 400 -10.88 -8.48 16.66
N ARG A 401 -11.19 -7.64 17.65
CA ARG A 401 -12.56 -7.42 18.12
C ARG A 401 -13.12 -6.19 17.42
N ILE A 402 -14.16 -6.35 16.60
CA ILE A 402 -14.63 -5.30 15.67
C ILE A 402 -16.16 -5.13 15.81
N LYS A 403 -16.62 -3.91 16.05
CA LYS A 403 -18.06 -3.58 16.03
C LYS A 403 -18.59 -3.40 14.62
N ASN A 404 -17.88 -2.62 13.79
CA ASN A 404 -18.32 -2.29 12.44
C ASN A 404 -17.18 -2.49 11.42
N LEU A 405 -17.40 -3.35 10.43
CA LEU A 405 -16.48 -3.59 9.32
C LEU A 405 -16.99 -2.89 8.06
N HIS A 406 -16.09 -2.25 7.31
CA HIS A 406 -16.42 -1.46 6.11
C HIS A 406 -15.45 -1.78 4.96
N PRO A 407 -15.92 -2.01 3.72
CA PRO A 407 -15.04 -2.19 2.58
C PRO A 407 -14.41 -0.86 2.18
N TRP A 408 -13.11 -0.84 1.87
CA TRP A 408 -12.41 0.38 1.48
C TRP A 408 -12.92 0.97 0.15
N SER A 409 -13.28 0.12 -0.82
CA SER A 409 -13.79 0.57 -2.12
C SER A 409 -15.19 1.22 -2.07
N ASN A 410 -15.89 1.12 -0.93
CA ASN A 410 -17.30 1.49 -0.76
C ASN A 410 -18.26 0.79 -1.74
N ARG A 411 -17.92 -0.45 -2.13
CA ARG A 411 -18.82 -1.36 -2.87
C ARG A 411 -20.05 -1.70 -2.01
N ASP A 412 -21.20 -1.91 -2.65
CA ASP A 412 -22.36 -2.49 -1.96
C ASP A 412 -22.11 -3.99 -1.72
N VAL A 413 -22.11 -4.38 -0.44
CA VAL A 413 -21.69 -5.70 0.04
C VAL A 413 -22.82 -6.44 0.77
N LYS A 414 -24.06 -5.91 0.73
CA LYS A 414 -25.18 -6.44 1.50
C LYS A 414 -25.50 -7.91 1.21
N ASP A 415 -25.40 -8.29 -0.05
CA ASP A 415 -25.76 -9.64 -0.52
C ASP A 415 -24.54 -10.53 -0.79
N ASP A 416 -23.33 -10.08 -0.46
CA ASP A 416 -22.11 -10.83 -0.75
C ASP A 416 -21.80 -11.87 0.34
N GLU A 417 -21.70 -13.14 -0.05
CA GLU A 417 -21.47 -14.26 0.88
C GLU A 417 -20.09 -14.20 1.55
N ARG A 418 -19.04 -13.80 0.83
CA ARG A 418 -17.70 -13.66 1.42
C ARG A 418 -17.70 -12.55 2.45
N TRP A 419 -18.39 -11.44 2.18
CA TRP A 419 -18.56 -10.38 3.16
C TRP A 419 -19.29 -10.85 4.42
N LYS A 420 -20.36 -11.65 4.26
CA LYS A 420 -21.07 -12.27 5.40
C LYS A 420 -20.15 -13.17 6.24
N ILE A 421 -19.28 -13.96 5.61
CA ILE A 421 -18.27 -14.77 6.31
C ILE A 421 -17.32 -13.88 7.13
N LEU A 422 -16.83 -12.77 6.56
CA LEU A 422 -15.98 -11.83 7.30
C LEU A 422 -16.71 -11.21 8.50
N LEU A 423 -17.99 -10.85 8.35
CA LEU A 423 -18.81 -10.33 9.45
C LEU A 423 -18.99 -11.38 10.57
N GLN A 424 -19.18 -12.65 10.22
CA GLN A 424 -19.24 -13.73 11.20
C GLN A 424 -17.92 -13.88 11.97
N ALA A 425 -16.77 -13.81 11.28
CA ALA A 425 -15.45 -13.88 11.92
C ALA A 425 -15.19 -12.70 12.90
N CYS A 426 -15.82 -11.55 12.66
CA CYS A 426 -15.80 -10.40 13.57
C CYS A 426 -16.71 -10.59 14.79
N ALA A 427 -17.83 -11.31 14.64
CA ALA A 427 -18.87 -11.47 15.67
C ALA A 427 -18.57 -12.55 16.72
N VAL A 428 -17.56 -13.40 16.51
CA VAL A 428 -17.15 -14.42 17.49
C VAL A 428 -16.63 -13.74 18.76
N ASP A 429 -17.18 -14.11 19.92
CA ASP A 429 -16.69 -13.64 21.22
C ASP A 429 -15.30 -14.22 21.50
N LYS A 430 -14.29 -13.35 21.45
CA LYS A 430 -12.88 -13.69 21.63
C LYS A 430 -12.42 -13.61 23.09
N SER A 431 -13.33 -13.29 24.02
CA SER A 431 -13.02 -13.16 25.46
C SER A 431 -12.83 -14.50 26.20
N THR A 432 -13.22 -15.62 25.59
CA THR A 432 -13.26 -16.95 26.24
C THR A 432 -12.21 -17.96 25.75
N THR A 433 -11.37 -17.63 24.77
CA THR A 433 -10.55 -18.62 24.06
C THR A 433 -9.05 -18.40 24.26
N SER A 434 -8.50 -19.03 25.31
CA SER A 434 -7.09 -18.95 25.69
C SER A 434 -6.13 -19.84 24.86
N SER A 435 -6.54 -20.32 23.68
CA SER A 435 -5.61 -21.02 22.77
C SER A 435 -5.90 -20.67 21.32
N THR A 436 -5.07 -19.79 20.78
CA THR A 436 -5.12 -19.28 19.41
C THR A 436 -4.95 -20.35 18.33
N ASN A 437 -4.51 -21.57 18.65
CA ASN A 437 -4.32 -22.64 17.65
C ASN A 437 -5.58 -23.49 17.40
N ALA A 438 -6.33 -23.85 18.46
CA ALA A 438 -7.52 -24.70 18.32
C ALA A 438 -8.67 -24.00 17.58
N LEU A 439 -8.79 -22.67 17.77
CA LEU A 439 -9.82 -21.88 17.09
C LEU A 439 -9.50 -21.70 15.59
N HIS A 440 -8.22 -21.65 15.22
CA HIS A 440 -7.79 -21.62 13.81
C HIS A 440 -8.07 -22.95 13.11
N GLU A 441 -7.89 -24.09 13.78
CA GLU A 441 -8.25 -25.39 13.21
C GLU A 441 -9.76 -25.54 13.03
N VAL A 442 -10.55 -25.18 14.04
CA VAL A 442 -12.02 -25.28 13.97
C VAL A 442 -12.60 -24.34 12.90
N LEU A 443 -12.11 -23.10 12.80
CA LEU A 443 -12.57 -22.16 11.77
C LEU A 443 -12.07 -22.53 10.37
N ALA A 444 -10.85 -23.05 10.23
CA ALA A 444 -10.35 -23.55 8.95
C ALA A 444 -11.13 -24.78 8.47
N GLN A 445 -11.56 -25.64 9.40
CA GLN A 445 -12.43 -26.77 9.13
C GLN A 445 -13.81 -26.29 8.64
N ASN A 446 -14.43 -25.35 9.36
CA ASN A 446 -15.74 -24.79 8.99
C ASN A 446 -15.70 -24.04 7.64
N LEU A 447 -14.59 -23.36 7.33
CA LEU A 447 -14.40 -22.69 6.04
C LEU A 447 -14.27 -23.69 4.89
N ARG A 448 -13.53 -24.80 5.09
CA ARG A 448 -13.44 -25.88 4.10
C ARG A 448 -14.81 -26.51 3.83
N GLU A 449 -15.56 -26.81 4.89
CA GLU A 449 -16.91 -27.37 4.79
C GLU A 449 -17.90 -26.41 4.09
N SER A 450 -17.76 -25.10 4.32
CA SER A 450 -18.59 -24.08 3.67
C SER A 450 -18.23 -23.85 2.19
N LEU A 451 -16.95 -23.97 1.83
CA LEU A 451 -16.48 -23.87 0.45
C LEU A 451 -16.79 -25.13 -0.37
N GLU A 452 -16.79 -26.32 0.26
CA GLU A 452 -17.19 -27.58 -0.37
C GLU A 452 -18.72 -27.69 -0.60
N ALA A 453 -19.52 -26.90 0.12
CA ALA A 453 -20.98 -26.85 -0.03
C ALA A 453 -21.46 -25.99 -1.21
N LEU A 454 -20.57 -25.28 -1.91
CA LEU A 454 -20.91 -24.51 -3.10
C LEU A 454 -20.96 -25.44 -4.33
N PRO A 455 -22.03 -25.40 -5.14
CA PRO A 455 -22.15 -26.27 -6.31
C PRO A 455 -21.07 -25.95 -7.34
N ILE A 456 -20.18 -26.91 -7.59
CA ILE A 456 -19.18 -26.85 -8.65
C ILE A 456 -19.92 -27.02 -9.99
N GLU A 457 -20.21 -25.92 -10.69
CA GLU A 457 -20.43 -26.00 -12.13
C GLU A 457 -19.08 -26.34 -12.79
N THR A 458 -18.96 -27.57 -13.26
CA THR A 458 -17.81 -28.06 -14.01
C THR A 458 -17.64 -27.27 -15.30
N ILE A 459 -16.65 -26.39 -15.34
CA ILE A 459 -16.19 -25.74 -16.57
C ILE A 459 -15.38 -26.79 -17.39
N PRO A 460 -15.65 -26.98 -18.69
CA PRO A 460 -14.91 -27.94 -19.49
C PRO A 460 -13.47 -27.46 -19.68
N PHE A 461 -12.50 -28.29 -19.26
CA PHE A 461 -11.09 -28.08 -19.52
C PHE A 461 -10.79 -28.42 -20.99
N LEU A 462 -10.43 -27.41 -21.79
CA LEU A 462 -9.84 -27.61 -23.11
C LEU A 462 -8.45 -28.20 -22.94
N GLU A 463 -8.29 -29.49 -23.22
CA GLU A 463 -7.01 -30.12 -23.49
C GLU A 463 -6.38 -29.42 -24.70
N ALA A 464 -5.27 -28.72 -24.48
CA ALA A 464 -4.40 -28.27 -25.55
C ALA A 464 -3.42 -29.41 -25.87
N ASP A 465 -3.45 -29.81 -27.14
CA ASP A 465 -2.62 -30.84 -27.74
C ASP A 465 -1.13 -30.75 -27.39
N GLY A 466 -0.59 -31.87 -26.89
CA GLY A 466 0.59 -32.51 -27.47
C GLY A 466 1.94 -31.80 -27.34
N LEU A 467 2.64 -32.01 -26.22
CA LEU A 467 4.08 -32.30 -26.22
C LEU A 467 4.40 -33.23 -25.06
N ALA A 468 4.55 -34.51 -25.40
CA ALA A 468 4.70 -35.63 -24.48
C ALA A 468 6.01 -35.57 -23.69
N LEU A 469 5.90 -35.53 -22.36
CA LEU A 469 6.93 -35.98 -21.42
C LEU A 469 6.38 -37.20 -20.69
N ASN A 470 6.56 -38.38 -21.28
CA ASN A 470 6.35 -39.66 -20.61
C ASN A 470 7.38 -40.67 -21.12
N ARG A 471 8.23 -41.13 -20.19
CA ARG A 471 9.16 -42.30 -20.16
C ARG A 471 10.30 -41.91 -19.20
N LEU A 472 10.54 -42.51 -18.04
CA LEU A 472 10.47 -43.92 -17.63
C LEU A 472 10.28 -44.04 -16.10
N ALA A 473 9.69 -45.18 -15.70
CA ALA A 473 9.36 -45.64 -14.36
C ALA A 473 10.59 -46.17 -13.55
N PRO A 474 10.47 -46.37 -12.22
CA PRO A 474 11.44 -47.03 -11.31
C PRO A 474 11.25 -48.57 -11.36
N PRO A 475 12.01 -49.49 -10.67
CA PRO A 475 12.31 -49.50 -9.21
C PRO A 475 13.66 -50.16 -8.79
N LEU A 476 13.95 -50.18 -7.48
CA LEU A 476 14.42 -51.37 -6.74
C LEU A 476 14.46 -51.12 -5.22
N ASP A 477 13.95 -52.13 -4.50
CA ASP A 477 13.70 -52.21 -3.06
C ASP A 477 14.91 -52.67 -2.22
N ALA A 478 14.72 -52.48 -0.90
CA ALA A 478 15.10 -53.36 0.22
C ALA A 478 16.42 -53.15 1.00
N ALA A 479 16.19 -52.77 2.28
CA ALA A 479 16.63 -53.48 3.49
C ALA A 479 17.66 -52.82 4.44
N SER A 480 17.13 -52.54 5.65
CA SER A 480 17.66 -52.88 6.99
C SER A 480 18.88 -52.16 7.59
N THR A 481 18.53 -51.39 8.63
CA THR A 481 19.05 -51.36 10.03
C THR A 481 20.02 -50.27 10.52
N PRO A 482 19.87 -49.85 11.81
CA PRO A 482 20.37 -48.57 12.34
C PRO A 482 21.31 -48.71 13.57
N TYR A 483 22.28 -47.80 13.75
CA TYR A 483 23.00 -47.48 15.02
C TYR A 483 23.83 -46.21 14.69
N SER A 484 24.25 -45.28 15.55
CA SER A 484 24.05 -44.89 16.94
C SER A 484 25.11 -43.82 17.22
N THR A 485 24.79 -42.83 18.07
CA THR A 485 25.71 -42.08 18.96
C THR A 485 26.89 -41.25 18.39
N MET A 486 26.75 -39.92 18.57
CA MET A 486 27.71 -38.86 19.00
C MET A 486 28.99 -39.29 19.78
N PRO A 487 29.95 -38.39 20.18
CA PRO A 487 30.34 -37.01 19.79
C PRO A 487 31.89 -36.74 19.78
N LEU A 488 32.29 -35.45 19.73
CA LEU A 488 33.61 -34.84 20.08
C LEU A 488 34.71 -35.06 19.03
N GLY A 489 35.42 -34.06 18.49
CA GLY A 489 36.06 -32.90 19.10
C GLY A 489 37.55 -32.97 18.74
N ILE A 490 38.17 -31.85 18.39
CA ILE A 490 39.62 -31.49 18.49
C ILE A 490 40.07 -30.65 17.28
N ASP A 491 40.44 -29.43 17.63
CA ASP A 491 41.18 -28.39 16.92
C ASP A 491 42.69 -28.73 16.85
N TRP A 492 43.35 -28.45 15.73
CA TRP A 492 44.80 -28.22 15.65
C TRP A 492 45.15 -27.14 14.63
N THR A 493 45.25 -25.91 15.13
CA THR A 493 46.29 -24.89 14.90
C THR A 493 47.42 -25.13 13.86
N ASN A 494 47.58 -24.11 12.99
CA ASN A 494 48.81 -23.40 12.57
C ASN A 494 50.09 -24.16 12.19
N ARG A 495 50.55 -23.97 10.94
CA ARG A 495 51.77 -23.15 10.69
C ARG A 495 51.97 -22.70 9.24
N VAL A 496 52.23 -21.40 9.15
CA VAL A 496 52.74 -20.61 8.02
C VAL A 496 54.20 -20.97 7.74
N LEU A 497 54.56 -21.03 6.45
CA LEU A 497 55.95 -20.93 5.96
C LEU A 497 56.11 -19.60 5.21
N ARG A 498 57.02 -18.74 5.69
CA ARG A 498 57.68 -17.68 4.90
C ARG A 498 59.17 -17.66 5.27
N GLU A 499 60.00 -17.82 4.24
CA GLU A 499 61.44 -17.58 4.22
C GLU A 499 61.69 -16.06 4.27
N LYS A 500 62.41 -15.59 5.30
CA LYS A 500 63.83 -15.19 5.33
C LYS A 500 64.21 -13.97 4.46
N ALA A 501 64.28 -12.81 5.12
CA ALA A 501 65.52 -12.04 5.31
C ALA A 501 65.33 -11.10 6.51
#